data_AF-A0A944MUY8-F1
#
_entry.id   AF-A0A944MUY8-F1
#
_cell.length_a   1.000
_cell.length_b   1.000
_cell.length_c   1.000
_cell.angle_alpha   90.00
_cell.angle_beta   90.00
_cell.angle_gamma   90.00
#
_symmetry.space_group_name_H-M   'P 1'
#
loop_
_entity.id
_entity.type
_entity.pdbx_description
1 polymer ?
#
loop_
_entity_poly.entity_id
_entity_poly.type
_entity_poly.pdbx_seq_one_letter_code
_entity_poly.pdbx_strand_id
1 'polypeptide(L)'
;PEAAEHLANTTGTPWSSHDLWLEGGCGVLPIQYKEKNLIHSWQWAIGLEWFLSVDDPWRVVLSTDHPNGAHFTAYPVLMQLLGDEAFRREAFRRIHPIVQKRSPLASLSREYSIQELCIITRAAPAKIAGLPRKGHLGIGADADITVYRPNQQLAKMFALPAAVYKSGKLVNENGHCRSETTGHHLTAFQMS
;
A
#
# COMPACT_ATOMS: atom_id res chain seq x y z
N PRO A 1 -18.84 -13.28 -9.49
CA PRO A 1 -19.05 -13.04 -10.94
C PRO A 1 -19.76 -11.71 -11.24
N GLU A 2 -20.89 -11.41 -10.58
CA GLU A 2 -21.75 -10.27 -10.93
C GLU A 2 -21.07 -8.90 -10.92
N ALA A 3 -20.19 -8.60 -9.97
CA ALA A 3 -19.57 -7.27 -9.88
C ALA A 3 -18.57 -6.98 -11.02
N ALA A 4 -17.72 -7.95 -11.36
CA ALA A 4 -16.73 -7.80 -12.44
C ALA A 4 -17.40 -7.80 -13.82
N GLU A 5 -18.43 -8.64 -14.00
CA GLU A 5 -19.27 -8.66 -15.19
C GLU A 5 -20.04 -7.35 -15.37
N HIS A 6 -20.66 -6.84 -14.30
CA HIS A 6 -21.36 -5.56 -14.31
C HIS A 6 -20.41 -4.41 -14.66
N LEU A 7 -19.20 -4.43 -14.09
CA LEU A 7 -18.18 -3.44 -14.40
C LEU A 7 -17.78 -3.52 -15.88
N ALA A 8 -17.48 -4.71 -16.41
CA ALA A 8 -17.15 -4.93 -17.82
C ALA A 8 -18.23 -4.40 -18.76
N ASN A 9 -19.51 -4.70 -18.46
CA ASN A 9 -20.65 -4.24 -19.25
C ASN A 9 -20.81 -2.71 -19.19
N THR A 10 -20.53 -2.11 -18.04
CA THR A 10 -20.66 -0.65 -17.86
C THR A 10 -19.51 0.13 -18.48
N THR A 11 -18.29 -0.40 -18.45
CA THR A 11 -17.09 0.27 -18.97
C THR A 11 -16.76 -0.11 -20.41
N GLY A 12 -17.33 -1.20 -20.93
CA GLY A 12 -17.02 -1.76 -22.24
C GLY A 12 -15.61 -2.36 -22.32
N THR A 13 -14.95 -2.62 -21.19
CA THR A 13 -13.61 -3.19 -21.16
C THR A 13 -13.65 -4.70 -21.30
N PRO A 14 -12.67 -5.30 -22.01
CA PRO A 14 -12.57 -6.75 -22.12
C PRO A 14 -12.40 -7.38 -20.74
N TRP A 15 -13.07 -8.50 -20.52
CA TRP A 15 -13.05 -9.26 -19.28
C TRP A 15 -12.84 -10.73 -19.58
N SER A 16 -11.99 -11.37 -18.78
CA SER A 16 -11.80 -12.82 -18.78
C SER A 16 -12.17 -13.35 -17.40
N SER A 17 -12.96 -14.43 -17.36
CA SER A 17 -13.32 -15.15 -16.15
C SER A 17 -12.97 -16.61 -16.30
N HIS A 18 -12.51 -17.23 -15.22
CA HIS A 18 -12.25 -18.66 -15.14
C HIS A 18 -12.73 -19.17 -13.79
N ASP A 19 -13.69 -20.10 -13.82
CA ASP A 19 -14.23 -20.74 -12.62
C ASP A 19 -13.69 -22.18 -12.52
N LEU A 20 -13.13 -22.51 -11.37
CA LEU A 20 -12.67 -23.86 -11.00
C LEU A 20 -13.66 -24.48 -10.03
N TRP A 21 -14.19 -25.63 -10.43
CA TRP A 21 -15.23 -26.32 -9.66
C TRP A 21 -14.72 -26.67 -8.25
N LEU A 22 -15.45 -26.18 -7.23
CA LEU A 22 -15.15 -26.31 -5.79
C LEU A 22 -13.83 -25.68 -5.29
N GLU A 23 -13.06 -25.00 -6.14
CA GLU A 23 -11.79 -24.36 -5.73
C GLU A 23 -11.88 -22.82 -5.71
N GLY A 24 -12.76 -22.24 -6.53
CA GLY A 24 -12.98 -20.80 -6.61
C GLY A 24 -13.02 -20.29 -8.04
N GLY A 25 -13.04 -18.97 -8.23
CA GLY A 25 -13.02 -18.34 -9.54
C GLY A 25 -12.09 -17.14 -9.57
N CYS A 26 -11.62 -16.78 -10.77
CA CYS A 26 -10.80 -15.60 -11.01
C CYS A 26 -11.38 -14.79 -12.17
N GLY A 27 -11.36 -13.47 -12.04
CA GLY A 27 -11.75 -12.54 -13.09
C GLY A 27 -10.67 -11.48 -13.27
N VAL A 28 -10.29 -11.20 -14.52
CA VAL A 28 -9.32 -10.15 -14.86
C VAL A 28 -9.96 -9.16 -15.82
N LEU A 29 -9.95 -7.88 -15.42
CA LEU A 29 -10.43 -6.76 -16.20
C LEU A 29 -9.46 -5.57 -16.08
N PRO A 30 -9.03 -4.96 -17.19
CA PRO A 30 -8.23 -3.74 -17.14
C PRO A 30 -9.06 -2.55 -16.64
N ILE A 31 -8.53 -1.81 -15.68
CA ILE A 31 -9.13 -0.57 -15.18
C ILE A 31 -8.15 0.60 -15.30
N GLN A 32 -8.66 1.76 -15.70
CA GLN A 32 -7.92 3.02 -15.64
C GLN A 32 -8.61 3.99 -14.67
N TYR A 33 -7.98 4.25 -13.54
CA TYR A 33 -8.43 5.25 -12.59
C TYR A 33 -8.21 6.66 -13.13
N LYS A 34 -9.31 7.36 -13.37
CA LYS A 34 -9.36 8.75 -13.87
C LYS A 34 -9.56 9.74 -12.72
N GLU A 35 -8.63 10.67 -12.55
CA GLU A 35 -8.59 11.65 -11.45
C GLU A 35 -9.88 12.49 -11.31
N LYS A 36 -10.48 12.90 -12.44
CA LYS A 36 -11.72 13.69 -12.45
C LYS A 36 -12.99 12.84 -12.50
N ASN A 37 -12.91 11.51 -12.44
CA ASN A 37 -14.12 10.68 -12.37
C ASN A 37 -14.67 10.69 -10.93
N LEU A 38 -16.00 10.81 -10.80
CA LEU A 38 -16.68 10.90 -9.50
C LEU A 38 -16.40 9.68 -8.61
N ILE A 39 -16.52 8.47 -9.15
CA ILE A 39 -16.38 7.21 -8.40
C ILE A 39 -14.92 7.02 -7.98
N HIS A 40 -13.98 7.21 -8.91
CA HIS A 40 -12.56 7.05 -8.62
C HIS A 40 -12.05 8.08 -7.61
N SER A 41 -12.56 9.31 -7.69
CA SER A 41 -12.27 10.36 -6.69
C SER A 41 -12.75 9.95 -5.30
N TRP A 42 -13.93 9.34 -5.20
CA TRP A 42 -14.45 8.82 -3.93
C TRP A 42 -13.60 7.65 -3.40
N GLN A 43 -13.26 6.68 -4.25
CA GLN A 43 -12.40 5.56 -3.86
C GLN A 43 -11.07 6.04 -3.29
N TRP A 44 -10.43 7.01 -3.95
CA TRP A 44 -9.19 7.62 -3.47
C TRP A 44 -9.37 8.36 -2.15
N ALA A 45 -10.43 9.18 -2.02
CA ALA A 45 -10.69 9.95 -0.80
C ALA A 45 -10.97 9.03 0.40
N ILE A 46 -11.84 8.03 0.22
CA ILE A 46 -12.20 7.05 1.25
C ILE A 46 -10.96 6.30 1.74
N GLY A 47 -10.06 5.89 0.82
CA GLY A 47 -8.82 5.23 1.20
C GLY A 47 -7.98 6.07 2.18
N LEU A 48 -7.81 7.36 1.92
CA LEU A 48 -7.08 8.25 2.81
C LEU A 48 -7.83 8.57 4.11
N GLU A 49 -9.15 8.75 4.04
CA GLU A 49 -10.00 8.98 5.22
C GLU A 49 -9.89 7.85 6.24
N TRP A 50 -9.86 6.59 5.79
CA TRP A 50 -9.70 5.43 6.66
C TRP A 50 -8.40 5.49 7.46
N PHE A 51 -7.26 5.74 6.81
CA PHE A 51 -6.00 5.87 7.53
C PHE A 51 -6.00 7.08 8.46
N LEU A 52 -6.42 8.24 7.98
CA LEU A 52 -6.35 9.47 8.76
C LEU A 52 -7.32 9.49 9.95
N SER A 53 -8.38 8.68 9.94
CA SER A 53 -9.38 8.61 11.02
C SER A 53 -9.15 7.47 12.02
N VAL A 54 -8.19 6.57 11.77
CA VAL A 54 -7.93 5.41 12.65
C VAL A 54 -7.05 5.79 13.83
N ASP A 55 -7.55 5.63 15.05
CA ASP A 55 -6.79 5.94 16.26
C ASP A 55 -5.58 5.01 16.48
N ASP A 56 -5.77 3.70 16.25
CA ASP A 56 -4.74 2.68 16.48
C ASP A 56 -4.10 2.20 15.16
N PRO A 57 -2.87 2.65 14.82
CA PRO A 57 -2.18 2.23 13.61
C PRO A 57 -1.84 0.73 13.59
N TRP A 58 -1.88 0.02 14.72
CA TRP A 58 -1.63 -1.42 14.77
C TRP A 58 -2.75 -2.27 14.17
N ARG A 59 -3.90 -1.65 13.86
CA ARG A 59 -5.08 -2.33 13.30
C ARG A 59 -5.27 -2.08 11.80
N VAL A 60 -4.35 -1.37 11.16
CA VAL A 60 -4.40 -1.08 9.73
C VAL A 60 -3.07 -1.40 9.04
N VAL A 61 -3.17 -1.74 7.76
CA VAL A 61 -2.04 -2.08 6.90
C VAL A 61 -2.14 -1.29 5.61
N LEU A 62 -1.06 -0.60 5.23
CA LEU A 62 -1.01 0.12 3.97
C LEU A 62 -0.89 -0.88 2.81
N SER A 63 -1.95 -0.97 1.99
CA SER A 63 -2.00 -1.82 0.81
C SER A 63 -2.63 -1.05 -0.35
N THR A 64 -2.17 -1.33 -1.57
CA THR A 64 -2.83 -0.89 -2.81
C THR A 64 -3.67 -1.99 -3.45
N ASP A 65 -3.80 -3.13 -2.77
CA ASP A 65 -4.37 -4.35 -3.34
C ASP A 65 -3.77 -4.64 -4.73
N HIS A 66 -2.44 -4.64 -4.82
CA HIS A 66 -1.74 -4.63 -6.10
C HIS A 66 -2.14 -5.83 -7.00
N PRO A 67 -2.51 -5.61 -8.28
CA PRO A 67 -2.55 -4.33 -9.01
C PRO A 67 -3.91 -3.61 -9.02
N ASN A 68 -4.93 -4.16 -8.34
CA ASN A 68 -6.33 -3.73 -8.41
C ASN A 68 -6.52 -2.25 -8.07
N GLY A 69 -6.01 -1.78 -6.92
CA GLY A 69 -6.16 -0.37 -6.51
C GLY A 69 -5.06 0.53 -7.07
N ALA A 70 -3.81 0.08 -7.04
CA ALA A 70 -2.67 0.73 -7.68
C ALA A 70 -1.44 -0.20 -7.77
N HIS A 71 -0.46 0.21 -8.57
CA HIS A 71 0.86 -0.44 -8.60
C HIS A 71 1.58 -0.26 -7.24
N PHE A 72 2.28 -1.28 -6.72
CA PHE A 72 2.97 -1.20 -5.41
C PHE A 72 4.07 -0.13 -5.36
N THR A 73 4.55 0.34 -6.51
CA THR A 73 5.48 1.49 -6.61
C THR A 73 4.83 2.82 -6.19
N ALA A 74 3.52 2.86 -5.97
CA ALA A 74 2.80 4.02 -5.46
C ALA A 74 2.96 4.22 -3.95
N TYR A 75 3.46 3.23 -3.19
CA TYR A 75 3.60 3.34 -1.72
C TYR A 75 4.30 4.63 -1.26
N PRO A 76 5.43 5.08 -1.85
CA PRO A 76 6.08 6.32 -1.42
C PRO A 76 5.16 7.55 -1.54
N VAL A 77 4.35 7.64 -2.60
CA VAL A 77 3.40 8.74 -2.79
C VAL A 77 2.26 8.65 -1.78
N LEU A 78 1.76 7.45 -1.48
CA LEU A 78 0.75 7.24 -0.43
C LEU A 78 1.28 7.65 0.94
N MET A 79 2.54 7.30 1.26
CA MET A 79 3.18 7.70 2.51
C MET A 79 3.31 9.23 2.60
N GLN A 80 3.57 9.92 1.49
CA GLN A 80 3.53 11.38 1.47
C GLN A 80 2.11 11.94 1.64
N LEU A 81 1.10 11.37 0.99
CA LEU A 81 -0.30 11.78 1.18
C LEU A 81 -0.74 11.65 2.65
N LEU A 82 -0.27 10.64 3.36
CA LEU A 82 -0.57 10.44 4.78
C LEU A 82 0.26 11.33 5.71
N GLY A 83 1.52 11.60 5.38
CA GLY A 83 2.45 12.34 6.23
C GLY A 83 2.65 13.82 5.91
N ASP A 84 2.02 14.35 4.85
CA ASP A 84 2.13 15.75 4.40
C ASP A 84 0.75 16.28 4.00
N GLU A 85 0.13 17.05 4.89
CA GLU A 85 -1.19 17.65 4.72
C GLU A 85 -1.21 18.62 3.55
N ALA A 86 -0.17 19.44 3.36
CA ALA A 86 -0.11 20.40 2.28
C ALA A 86 -0.12 19.71 0.91
N PHE A 87 0.69 18.65 0.76
CA PHE A 87 0.71 17.81 -0.42
C PHE A 87 -0.64 17.12 -0.66
N ARG A 88 -1.25 16.57 0.40
CA ARG A 88 -2.59 15.97 0.33
C ARG A 88 -3.67 16.95 -0.09
N ARG A 89 -3.66 18.18 0.44
CA ARG A 89 -4.62 19.24 0.07
C ARG A 89 -4.47 19.63 -1.39
N GLU A 90 -3.25 19.70 -1.91
CA GLU A 90 -3.04 19.98 -3.33
C GLU A 90 -3.54 18.85 -4.22
N ALA A 91 -3.28 17.59 -3.85
CA ALA A 91 -3.88 16.44 -4.53
C ALA A 91 -5.41 16.48 -4.50
N PHE A 92 -6.01 16.84 -3.36
CA PHE A 92 -7.46 16.94 -3.19
C PHE A 92 -8.10 18.00 -4.10
N ARG A 93 -7.45 19.14 -4.35
CA ARG A 93 -7.95 20.16 -5.29
C ARG A 93 -8.09 19.65 -6.73
N ARG A 94 -7.33 18.60 -7.08
CA ARG A 94 -7.32 18.02 -8.43
C ARG A 94 -8.44 17.00 -8.66
N ILE A 95 -9.11 16.46 -7.64
CA ILE A 95 -10.14 15.43 -7.84
C ILE A 95 -11.51 16.03 -8.28
N HIS A 96 -12.54 15.20 -8.45
CA HIS A 96 -13.88 15.64 -8.86
C HIS A 96 -14.54 16.63 -7.85
N PRO A 97 -15.14 17.76 -8.29
CA PRO A 97 -15.67 18.81 -7.41
C PRO A 97 -16.75 18.37 -6.39
N ILE A 98 -17.59 17.38 -6.73
CA ILE A 98 -18.57 16.84 -5.78
C ILE A 98 -17.88 16.19 -4.57
N VAL A 99 -16.79 15.45 -4.80
CA VAL A 99 -16.03 14.83 -3.71
C VAL A 99 -15.37 15.92 -2.87
N GLN A 100 -14.81 16.95 -3.52
CA GLN A 100 -14.24 18.10 -2.81
C GLN A 100 -15.19 18.76 -1.82
N LYS A 101 -16.48 18.84 -2.18
CA LYS A 101 -17.53 19.46 -1.35
C LYS A 101 -18.09 18.56 -0.26
N ARG A 102 -17.98 17.24 -0.40
CA ARG A 102 -18.71 16.27 0.45
C ARG A 102 -17.82 15.35 1.27
N SER A 103 -16.57 15.14 0.86
CA SER A 103 -15.63 14.25 1.54
C SER A 103 -15.11 14.91 2.82
N PRO A 104 -15.09 14.20 3.96
CA PRO A 104 -14.47 14.69 5.19
C PRO A 104 -12.94 14.82 5.07
N LEU A 105 -12.31 14.22 4.06
CA LEU A 105 -10.86 14.33 3.83
C LEU A 105 -10.37 15.79 3.80
N ALA A 106 -11.21 16.72 3.34
CA ALA A 106 -10.90 18.15 3.30
C ALA A 106 -10.62 18.75 4.69
N SER A 107 -11.24 18.23 5.75
CA SER A 107 -11.10 18.74 7.12
C SER A 107 -10.07 17.98 7.95
N LEU A 108 -9.55 16.84 7.47
CA LEU A 108 -8.57 16.05 8.20
C LEU A 108 -7.16 16.67 8.11
N SER A 109 -6.70 17.23 9.23
CA SER A 109 -5.36 17.82 9.40
C SER A 109 -4.33 16.87 10.01
N ARG A 110 -4.73 15.62 10.34
CA ARG A 110 -3.77 14.64 10.86
C ARG A 110 -2.67 14.37 9.83
N GLU A 111 -1.45 14.21 10.32
CA GLU A 111 -0.29 13.74 9.56
C GLU A 111 0.28 12.52 10.27
N TYR A 112 0.60 11.50 9.49
CA TYR A 112 1.31 10.32 9.98
C TYR A 112 2.77 10.65 10.25
N SER A 113 3.23 10.30 11.44
CA SER A 113 4.66 10.28 11.76
C SER A 113 5.40 9.18 11.01
N ILE A 114 6.74 9.30 10.88
CA ILE A 114 7.59 8.21 10.35
C ILE A 114 7.37 6.91 11.13
N GLN A 115 7.15 7.00 12.45
CA GLN A 115 6.89 5.83 13.29
C GLN A 115 5.57 5.14 12.91
N GLU A 116 4.47 5.89 12.77
CA GLU A 116 3.18 5.32 12.33
C GLU A 116 3.28 4.74 10.92
N LEU A 117 4.00 5.41 10.02
CA LEU A 117 4.27 4.89 8.68
C LEU A 117 5.00 3.55 8.75
N CYS A 118 6.03 3.41 9.60
CA CYS A 118 6.72 2.14 9.84
C CYS A 118 5.79 1.07 10.46
N ILE A 119 4.86 1.46 11.33
CA ILE A 119 3.89 0.52 11.92
C ILE A 119 3.01 -0.07 10.81
N ILE A 120 2.31 0.75 10.02
CA ILE A 120 1.31 0.28 9.04
C ILE A 120 1.91 -0.47 7.84
N THR A 121 3.23 -0.37 7.63
CA THR A 121 3.93 -0.99 6.50
C THR A 121 4.84 -2.16 6.90
N ARG A 122 5.28 -2.25 8.16
CA ARG A 122 6.24 -3.28 8.62
C ARG A 122 5.72 -3.99 9.86
N ALA A 123 5.53 -3.27 10.96
CA ALA A 123 5.27 -3.88 12.27
C ALA A 123 3.87 -4.50 12.39
N ALA A 124 2.82 -3.75 12.04
CA ALA A 124 1.45 -4.24 12.06
C ALA A 124 1.23 -5.42 11.09
N PRO A 125 1.67 -5.35 9.80
CA PRO A 125 1.59 -6.50 8.90
C PRO A 125 2.27 -7.75 9.44
N ALA A 126 3.49 -7.64 9.96
CA ALA A 126 4.22 -8.79 10.51
C ALA A 126 3.52 -9.39 11.73
N LYS A 127 2.99 -8.54 12.63
CA LYS A 127 2.24 -8.98 13.81
C LYS A 127 0.93 -9.68 13.43
N ILE A 128 0.16 -9.10 12.51
CA ILE A 128 -1.10 -9.67 12.01
C ILE A 128 -0.85 -11.03 11.33
N ALA A 129 0.23 -11.15 10.57
CA ALA A 129 0.63 -12.39 9.91
C ALA A 129 1.28 -13.44 10.85
N GLY A 130 1.46 -13.13 12.14
CA GLY A 130 2.07 -14.06 13.10
C GLY A 130 3.56 -14.32 12.86
N LEU A 131 4.31 -13.31 12.41
CA LEU A 131 5.73 -13.42 12.06
C LEU A 131 6.62 -12.79 13.14
N PRO A 132 6.97 -13.52 14.23
CA PRO A 132 7.61 -12.94 15.41
C PRO A 132 9.06 -12.47 15.21
N ARG A 133 9.70 -12.83 14.09
CA ARG A 133 11.06 -12.39 13.72
C ARG A 133 11.07 -11.29 12.66
N LYS A 134 9.90 -10.78 12.26
CA LYS A 134 9.72 -9.77 11.20
C LYS A 134 9.10 -8.50 11.76
N GLY A 135 9.31 -7.38 11.05
CA GLY A 135 8.66 -6.11 11.36
C GLY A 135 9.25 -5.33 12.55
N HIS A 136 10.39 -5.77 13.11
CA HIS A 136 11.12 -5.06 14.16
C HIS A 136 12.65 -5.21 14.01
N LEU A 137 13.40 -4.38 14.72
CA LEU A 137 14.88 -4.38 14.73
C LEU A 137 15.50 -4.85 16.06
N GLY A 138 14.67 -5.32 17.00
CA GLY A 138 15.13 -5.90 18.27
C GLY A 138 15.93 -7.19 18.10
N ILE A 139 16.66 -7.59 19.15
CA ILE A 139 17.44 -8.83 19.20
C ILE A 139 16.55 -10.03 18.87
N GLY A 140 17.03 -10.91 17.99
CA GLY A 140 16.29 -12.10 17.53
C GLY A 140 15.45 -11.89 16.26
N ALA A 141 15.33 -10.66 15.76
CA ALA A 141 14.77 -10.40 14.43
C ALA A 141 15.67 -10.97 13.33
N ASP A 142 15.07 -11.33 12.20
CA ASP A 142 15.83 -11.53 10.98
C ASP A 142 16.41 -10.18 10.53
N ALA A 143 17.65 -10.17 10.04
CA ALA A 143 18.34 -8.96 9.58
C ALA A 143 17.82 -8.48 8.20
N ASP A 144 16.52 -8.22 8.13
CA ASP A 144 15.79 -7.63 7.01
C ASP A 144 15.64 -6.12 7.28
N ILE A 145 16.57 -5.33 6.74
CA ILE A 145 16.75 -3.92 7.12
C ILE A 145 16.70 -3.06 5.87
N THR A 146 15.92 -1.98 5.88
CA THR A 146 15.95 -0.96 4.83
C THR A 146 16.44 0.36 5.40
N VAL A 147 17.47 0.93 4.78
CA VAL A 147 18.08 2.20 5.17
C VAL A 147 17.67 3.28 4.19
N TYR A 148 17.12 4.37 4.69
CA TYR A 148 16.69 5.51 3.89
C TYR A 148 17.53 6.74 4.21
N ARG A 149 17.78 7.59 3.20
CA ARG A 149 18.37 8.91 3.43
C ARG A 149 17.27 9.86 3.91
N PRO A 150 17.47 10.60 5.01
CA PRO A 150 16.49 11.59 5.45
C PRO A 150 16.14 12.57 4.33
N ASN A 151 14.85 12.77 4.10
CA ASN A 151 14.33 13.76 3.16
C ASN A 151 12.96 14.25 3.65
N GLN A 152 12.71 15.55 3.58
CA GLN A 152 11.41 16.12 3.95
C GLN A 152 10.28 15.63 3.03
N GLN A 153 10.57 15.36 1.76
CA GLN A 153 9.62 14.78 0.82
C GLN A 153 9.61 13.27 0.97
N LEU A 154 8.63 12.74 1.72
CA LEU A 154 8.52 11.32 2.05
C LEU A 154 8.49 10.43 0.80
N ALA A 155 7.85 10.86 -0.29
CA ALA A 155 7.83 10.08 -1.53
C ALA A 155 9.24 9.90 -2.11
N LYS A 156 10.11 10.93 -2.03
CA LYS A 156 11.51 10.81 -2.45
C LYS A 156 12.31 9.94 -1.49
N MET A 157 12.08 10.09 -0.18
CA MET A 157 12.74 9.28 0.85
C MET A 157 12.49 7.79 0.63
N PHE A 158 11.22 7.39 0.46
CA PHE A 158 10.83 5.98 0.43
C PHE A 158 10.92 5.32 -0.94
N ALA A 159 10.99 6.10 -2.03
CA ALA A 159 11.10 5.54 -3.38
C ALA A 159 12.44 4.86 -3.66
N LEU A 160 13.54 5.37 -3.09
CA LEU A 160 14.89 4.86 -3.35
C LEU A 160 15.68 4.70 -2.04
N PRO A 161 15.71 3.49 -1.45
CA PRO A 161 16.52 3.25 -0.26
C PRO A 161 18.02 3.41 -0.57
N ALA A 162 18.77 3.82 0.45
CA ALA A 162 20.23 3.85 0.40
C ALA A 162 20.80 2.43 0.35
N ALA A 163 20.26 1.54 1.18
CA ALA A 163 20.64 0.14 1.24
C ALA A 163 19.45 -0.73 1.68
N VAL A 164 19.42 -1.97 1.20
CA VAL A 164 18.48 -3.01 1.64
C VAL A 164 19.28 -4.26 1.98
N TYR A 165 19.07 -4.75 3.19
CA TYR A 165 19.61 -6.01 3.68
C TYR A 165 18.50 -7.05 3.76
N LYS A 166 18.79 -8.25 3.31
CA LYS A 166 17.92 -9.42 3.43
C LYS A 166 18.70 -10.52 4.14
N SER A 167 18.21 -10.98 5.29
CA SER A 167 18.92 -11.97 6.13
C SER A 167 20.40 -11.60 6.38
N GLY A 168 20.69 -10.31 6.58
CA GLY A 168 22.04 -9.78 6.83
C GLY A 168 22.90 -9.57 5.58
N LYS A 169 22.41 -9.90 4.39
CA LYS A 169 23.13 -9.71 3.12
C LYS A 169 22.67 -8.44 2.41
N LEU A 170 23.60 -7.63 1.93
CA LEU A 170 23.29 -6.44 1.12
C LEU A 170 22.74 -6.87 -0.26
N VAL A 171 21.45 -6.64 -0.50
CA VAL A 171 20.76 -7.03 -1.75
C VAL A 171 20.52 -5.86 -2.69
N ASN A 172 20.40 -4.64 -2.16
CA ASN A 172 20.26 -3.43 -2.97
C ASN A 172 21.05 -2.28 -2.34
N GLU A 173 21.69 -1.47 -3.16
CA GLU A 173 22.34 -0.24 -2.74
C GLU A 173 22.13 0.84 -3.81
N ASN A 174 21.58 1.99 -3.42
CA ASN A 174 21.29 3.12 -4.31
C ASN A 174 20.46 2.74 -5.56
N GLY A 175 19.52 1.81 -5.42
CA GLY A 175 18.70 1.33 -6.53
C GLY A 175 19.32 0.23 -7.37
N HIS A 176 20.57 -0.13 -7.12
CA HIS A 176 21.25 -1.19 -7.85
C HIS A 176 21.16 -2.51 -7.08
N CYS A 177 20.73 -3.57 -7.76
CA CYS A 177 20.82 -4.93 -7.23
C CYS A 177 22.30 -5.27 -6.98
N ARG A 178 22.61 -5.74 -5.77
CA ARG A 178 23.97 -6.13 -5.36
C ARG A 178 24.11 -7.63 -5.21
N SER A 179 23.03 -8.31 -4.79
CA SER A 179 22.99 -9.76 -4.71
C SER A 179 21.57 -10.26 -4.91
N GLU A 180 21.47 -11.41 -5.56
CA GLU A 180 20.23 -12.15 -5.73
C GLU A 180 20.24 -13.34 -4.77
N THR A 181 19.24 -13.41 -3.89
CA THR A 181 19.11 -14.49 -2.93
C THR A 181 17.71 -15.07 -3.03
N THR A 182 17.60 -16.39 -3.15
CA THR A 182 16.31 -17.09 -3.09
C THR A 182 15.65 -16.86 -1.73
N GLY A 183 14.37 -16.47 -1.74
CA GLY A 183 13.58 -16.32 -0.53
C GLY A 183 13.19 -17.67 0.09
N HIS A 184 12.43 -17.61 1.19
CA HIS A 184 11.84 -18.78 1.82
C HIS A 184 10.31 -18.71 1.70
N HIS A 185 9.68 -19.82 1.33
CA HIS A 185 8.24 -19.97 1.39
C HIS A 185 7.84 -20.20 2.85
N LEU A 186 6.94 -19.37 3.38
CA LEU A 186 6.40 -19.53 4.72
C LEU A 186 5.13 -20.38 4.64
N THR A 187 5.14 -21.51 5.31
CA THR A 187 4.00 -22.43 5.38
C THR A 187 3.56 -22.55 6.84
N ALA A 188 2.27 -22.39 7.08
CA ALA A 188 1.68 -22.69 8.38
C ALA A 188 1.62 -24.21 8.53
N PHE A 189 2.71 -24.87 8.93
CA PHE A 189 2.64 -26.30 9.19
C PHE A 189 1.81 -26.55 10.45
N GLN A 190 0.75 -27.36 10.28
CA GLN A 190 0.05 -28.08 11.33
C GLN A 190 1.10 -28.65 12.30
N MET A 191 0.94 -28.34 13.58
CA MET A 191 1.68 -29.05 14.62
C MET A 191 1.45 -30.55 14.42
N SER A 192 2.56 -31.30 14.37
CA SER A 192 2.60 -32.76 14.44
C SER A 192 1.79 -33.29 15.62
#